data_AF-A0AA38ID00-F1
#
_entry.id   AF-A0AA38ID00-F1
#
_cell.length_a   1.000
_cell.length_b   1.000
_cell.length_c   1.000
_cell.angle_alpha   90.00
_cell.angle_beta   90.00
_cell.angle_gamma   90.00
#
_symmetry.space_group_name_H-M   'P 1'
#
loop_
_entity.id
_entity.type
_entity.pdbx_description
1 polymer ?
#
loop_
_entity_poly.entity_id
_entity_poly.type
_entity_poly.pdbx_seq_one_letter_code
_entity_poly.pdbx_strand_id
1 'polypeptide(L)'
;MPLCLHCHTACSRNDASVISCDACKGFLNAACADMTEKDIKTTRMVRSKLVKVLCKVCDSDMTKYQDIKSLVSKLQLDYTNALEKLTKDFETQLSEIKTSFASTQKPDLNSSDSLMLEEIVNEVNKSQKRKQNLIIFGVLEQPSTLTATQRSDDDNSTVDNVLKSAYPDFSPFNNLVVHRLGRSDASSTRPRPIKVRLNDESDVYKLLRNAKSLKNNNDYKNISLATDRTPKQIAFYNKVKQELNDRTANGEQNLRIRYVNGIPTILN
;
A
#
# COMPACT_ATOMS: atom_id res chain seq x y z
N MET A 1 21.60 28.15 -50.36
CA MET A 1 20.92 27.16 -51.23
C MET A 1 20.40 26.04 -50.35
N PRO A 2 19.17 25.52 -50.54
CA PRO A 2 18.74 24.34 -49.80
C PRO A 2 19.62 23.13 -50.16
N LEU A 3 19.85 22.24 -49.19
CA LEU A 3 20.62 21.01 -49.38
C LEU A 3 19.68 19.82 -49.52
N CYS A 4 20.13 18.80 -50.26
CA CYS A 4 19.45 17.51 -50.28
C CYS A 4 19.49 16.84 -48.91
N LEU A 5 18.37 16.28 -48.45
CA LEU A 5 18.26 15.60 -47.15
C LEU A 5 19.15 14.36 -47.01
N HIS A 6 19.55 13.71 -48.10
CA HIS A 6 20.29 12.44 -48.03
C HIS A 6 21.78 12.60 -48.36
N CYS A 7 22.13 13.37 -49.39
CA CYS A 7 23.53 13.52 -49.83
C CYS A 7 24.11 14.91 -49.56
N HIS A 8 23.34 15.83 -48.97
CA HIS A 8 23.76 17.18 -48.59
C HIS A 8 24.33 18.06 -49.72
N THR A 9 24.17 17.66 -50.98
CA THR A 9 24.54 18.51 -52.13
C THR A 9 23.55 19.67 -52.28
N ALA A 10 24.04 20.79 -52.81
CA ALA A 10 23.22 21.97 -53.04
C ALA A 10 22.15 21.69 -54.11
N CYS A 11 20.90 22.01 -53.77
CA CYS A 11 19.76 21.90 -54.67
C CYS A 11 19.20 23.30 -54.96
N SER A 12 18.82 23.58 -56.20
CA SER A 12 18.04 24.78 -56.52
C SER A 12 16.55 24.47 -56.39
N ARG A 13 15.77 25.35 -55.75
CA ARG A 13 14.32 25.14 -55.57
C ARG A 13 13.56 25.06 -56.90
N ASN A 14 14.09 25.71 -57.93
CA ASN A 14 13.49 25.77 -59.26
C ASN A 14 14.03 24.70 -60.20
N ASP A 15 14.90 23.82 -59.71
CA ASP A 15 15.44 22.73 -60.49
C ASP A 15 14.35 21.71 -60.84
N ALA A 16 14.37 21.21 -62.07
CA ALA A 16 13.51 20.15 -62.55
C ALA A 16 13.83 18.79 -61.91
N SER A 17 15.02 18.66 -61.32
CA SER A 17 15.55 17.44 -60.69
C SER A 17 15.35 17.36 -59.18
N VAL A 18 14.56 18.27 -58.57
CA VAL A 18 14.38 18.34 -57.11
C VAL A 18 12.92 18.08 -56.72
N ILE A 19 12.66 17.42 -55.58
CA ILE A 19 11.32 17.22 -55.05
C ILE A 19 11.31 17.40 -53.53
N SER A 20 10.17 17.79 -52.95
CA SER A 20 10.03 17.97 -51.51
C SER A 20 9.36 16.76 -50.88
N CYS A 21 9.90 16.27 -49.77
CA CYS A 21 9.22 15.29 -48.91
C CYS A 21 7.90 15.87 -48.39
N ASP A 22 6.80 15.14 -48.53
CA ASP A 22 5.48 15.57 -48.10
C ASP A 22 5.31 15.61 -46.58
N ALA A 23 6.11 14.85 -45.84
CA ALA A 23 6.09 14.83 -44.38
C ALA A 23 6.94 15.96 -43.77
N CYS A 24 8.27 15.94 -43.97
CA CYS A 24 9.19 16.89 -43.33
C CYS A 24 9.46 18.16 -44.16
N LYS A 25 8.93 18.24 -45.38
CA LYS A 25 9.11 19.37 -46.32
C LYS A 25 10.54 19.64 -46.80
N GLY A 26 11.51 18.80 -46.43
CA GLY A 26 12.89 18.91 -46.94
C GLY A 26 13.05 18.44 -48.38
N PHE A 27 14.16 18.80 -49.00
CA PHE A 27 14.40 18.62 -50.44
C PHE A 27 15.20 17.35 -50.75
N LEU A 28 14.85 16.69 -51.85
CA LEU A 28 15.54 15.53 -52.40
C LEU A 28 15.88 15.79 -53.86
N ASN A 29 17.08 15.46 -54.29
CA ASN A 29 17.37 15.38 -55.72
C ASN A 29 16.81 14.07 -56.29
N ALA A 30 16.71 14.01 -57.62
CA ALA A 30 16.16 12.88 -58.38
C ALA A 30 16.78 11.55 -57.96
N ALA A 31 18.12 11.49 -57.90
CA ALA A 31 18.84 10.29 -57.49
C ALA A 31 18.53 9.85 -56.04
N CYS A 32 18.46 10.80 -55.09
CA CYS A 32 18.20 10.49 -53.68
C CYS A 32 16.73 10.17 -53.38
N ALA A 33 15.82 10.56 -54.29
CA ALA A 33 14.41 10.18 -54.27
C ALA A 33 14.14 8.89 -55.06
N ASP A 34 15.16 8.27 -55.66
CA ASP A 34 15.04 7.10 -56.53
C ASP A 34 14.04 7.33 -57.69
N MET A 35 14.04 8.55 -58.25
CA MET A 35 13.13 9.01 -59.31
C MET A 35 13.91 9.64 -60.48
N THR A 36 13.37 9.57 -61.70
CA THR A 36 13.90 10.35 -62.82
C THR A 36 13.35 11.78 -62.81
N GLU A 37 13.97 12.70 -63.56
CA GLU A 37 13.44 14.06 -63.73
C GLU A 37 12.03 14.08 -64.35
N LYS A 38 11.72 13.10 -65.21
CA LYS A 38 10.37 12.95 -65.78
C LYS A 38 9.37 12.58 -64.69
N ASP A 39 9.73 11.68 -63.79
CA ASP A 39 8.87 11.27 -62.67
C ASP A 39 8.62 12.44 -61.72
N ILE A 40 9.64 13.26 -61.44
CA ILE A 40 9.49 14.49 -60.63
C ILE A 40 8.55 15.48 -61.30
N LYS A 41 8.71 15.75 -62.60
CA LYS A 41 7.83 16.65 -63.36
C LYS A 41 6.39 16.15 -63.33
N THR A 42 6.17 14.88 -63.61
CA THR A 42 4.83 14.26 -63.57
C THR A 42 4.23 14.33 -62.17
N THR A 43 4.99 14.02 -61.13
CA THR A 43 4.52 14.08 -59.73
C THR A 43 4.15 15.50 -59.30
N ARG A 44 4.92 16.51 -59.74
CA ARG A 44 4.60 17.93 -59.53
C ARG A 44 3.33 18.37 -60.28
N MET A 45 3.11 17.87 -61.49
CA MET A 45 1.97 18.21 -62.34
C MET A 45 0.68 17.52 -61.90
N VAL A 46 0.75 16.24 -61.56
CA VAL A 46 -0.41 15.41 -61.21
C VAL A 46 -0.87 15.70 -59.78
N ARG A 47 0.05 16.13 -58.90
CA ARG A 47 -0.10 16.52 -57.48
C ARG A 47 -1.44 16.16 -56.83
N SER A 48 -1.81 14.89 -56.94
CA SER A 48 -3.03 14.37 -56.37
C SER A 48 -2.78 14.13 -54.89
N LYS A 49 -3.82 14.19 -54.06
CA LYS A 49 -3.70 13.85 -52.63
C LYS A 49 -3.25 12.39 -52.41
N LEU A 50 -3.26 11.56 -53.46
CA LEU A 50 -3.04 10.11 -53.43
C LEU A 50 -1.58 9.71 -53.60
N VAL A 51 -0.73 10.56 -54.22
CA VAL A 51 0.70 10.26 -54.39
C VAL A 51 1.49 11.12 -53.42
N LYS A 52 2.17 10.47 -52.47
CA LYS A 52 3.04 11.10 -51.48
C LYS A 52 4.50 10.75 -51.75
N VAL A 53 5.36 11.75 -51.68
CA VAL A 53 6.81 11.57 -51.78
C VAL A 53 7.39 11.68 -50.38
N LEU A 54 8.01 10.62 -49.89
CA LEU A 54 8.64 10.60 -48.57
C LEU A 54 10.15 10.43 -48.73
N CYS A 55 10.93 11.08 -47.87
CA CYS A 55 12.35 10.77 -47.74
C CYS A 55 12.51 9.43 -47.01
N LYS A 56 13.68 8.78 -47.15
CA LYS A 56 13.94 7.44 -46.59
C LYS A 56 13.74 7.41 -45.08
N VAL A 57 14.07 8.51 -44.39
CA VAL A 57 13.85 8.67 -42.96
C VAL A 57 12.35 8.68 -42.62
N CYS A 58 11.58 9.55 -43.27
CA CYS A 58 10.13 9.63 -43.03
C CYS A 58 9.38 8.36 -43.42
N ASP A 59 9.83 7.66 -44.46
CA ASP A 59 9.26 6.36 -44.87
C ASP A 59 9.57 5.25 -43.84
N SER A 60 10.81 5.21 -43.35
CA SER A 60 11.20 4.31 -42.26
C SER A 60 10.46 4.61 -40.95
N ASP A 61 10.22 5.87 -40.63
CA ASP A 61 9.48 6.23 -39.41
C ASP A 61 7.99 5.87 -39.52
N MET A 62 7.41 5.99 -40.72
CA MET A 62 6.03 5.56 -40.97
C MET A 62 5.85 4.04 -40.83
N THR A 63 6.82 3.25 -41.31
CA THR A 63 6.80 1.80 -41.13
C THR A 63 6.93 1.40 -39.66
N LYS A 64 7.88 1.99 -38.92
CA LYS A 64 8.01 1.79 -37.46
C LYS A 64 6.74 2.19 -36.71
N TYR A 65 6.07 3.26 -37.12
CA TYR A 65 4.80 3.67 -36.51
C TYR A 65 3.70 2.62 -36.73
N GLN A 66 3.61 2.00 -37.90
CA GLN A 66 2.67 0.90 -38.15
C GLN A 66 2.98 -0.31 -37.28
N ASP A 67 4.26 -0.64 -37.09
CA ASP A 67 4.69 -1.73 -36.21
C ASP A 67 4.28 -1.46 -34.76
N ILE A 68 4.56 -0.26 -34.25
CA ILE A 68 4.14 0.17 -32.91
C ILE A 68 2.63 0.11 -32.77
N LYS A 69 1.88 0.60 -33.75
CA LYS A 69 0.42 0.54 -33.75
C LYS A 69 -0.07 -0.91 -33.67
N SER A 70 0.54 -1.82 -34.43
CA SER A 70 0.20 -3.24 -34.40
C SER A 70 0.49 -3.87 -33.03
N LEU A 71 1.60 -3.48 -32.39
CA LEU A 71 1.98 -3.95 -31.06
C LEU A 71 0.99 -3.45 -30.00
N VAL A 72 0.61 -2.17 -30.06
CA VAL A 72 -0.40 -1.60 -29.15
C VAL A 72 -1.74 -2.30 -29.29
N SER A 73 -2.20 -2.57 -30.52
CA SER A 73 -3.45 -3.31 -30.74
C SER A 73 -3.39 -4.75 -30.22
N LYS A 74 -2.24 -5.43 -30.34
CA LYS A 74 -2.03 -6.76 -29.73
C LYS A 74 -2.06 -6.70 -28.21
N LEU A 75 -1.35 -5.77 -27.60
CA LEU A 75 -1.34 -5.58 -26.14
C LEU A 75 -2.74 -5.26 -25.60
N GLN A 76 -3.52 -4.44 -26.31
CA GLN A 76 -4.91 -4.16 -25.96
C GLN A 76 -5.76 -5.43 -25.97
N LEU A 77 -5.62 -6.27 -27.00
CA LEU A 77 -6.33 -7.53 -27.11
C LEU A 77 -5.94 -8.53 -25.99
N ASP A 78 -4.65 -8.63 -25.69
CA ASP A 78 -4.15 -9.51 -24.62
C ASP A 78 -4.67 -9.06 -23.25
N TYR A 79 -4.71 -7.74 -23.01
CA TYR A 79 -5.25 -7.17 -21.78
C TYR A 79 -6.76 -7.42 -21.64
N THR A 80 -7.54 -7.24 -22.71
CA THR A 80 -8.98 -7.54 -22.68
C THR A 80 -9.25 -9.02 -22.43
N ASN A 81 -8.48 -9.91 -23.08
CA ASN A 81 -8.61 -11.35 -22.88
C ASN A 81 -8.25 -11.78 -21.45
N ALA A 82 -7.20 -11.17 -20.87
CA ALA A 82 -6.82 -11.42 -19.48
C ALA A 82 -7.90 -10.96 -18.49
N LEU A 83 -8.52 -9.80 -18.72
CA LEU A 83 -9.62 -9.30 -17.89
C LEU A 83 -10.89 -10.16 -18.00
N GLU A 84 -11.24 -10.60 -19.21
CA GLU A 84 -12.38 -11.49 -19.41
C GLU A 84 -12.17 -12.84 -18.71
N LYS A 85 -10.97 -13.40 -18.82
CA LYS A 85 -10.60 -14.64 -18.12
C LYS A 85 -10.70 -14.47 -16.60
N LEU A 86 -10.13 -13.39 -16.05
CA LEU A 86 -10.17 -13.10 -14.62
C LEU A 86 -11.61 -12.92 -14.12
N THR A 87 -12.45 -12.23 -14.90
CA THR A 87 -13.89 -12.05 -14.56
C THR A 87 -14.61 -13.40 -14.52
N LYS A 88 -14.39 -14.27 -15.51
CA LYS A 88 -14.99 -15.62 -15.53
C LYS A 88 -14.51 -16.50 -14.38
N ASP A 89 -13.22 -16.44 -14.04
CA ASP A 89 -12.67 -17.20 -12.91
C ASP A 89 -13.31 -16.73 -11.59
N PHE A 90 -13.48 -15.41 -11.39
CA PHE A 90 -14.18 -14.88 -10.22
C PHE A 90 -15.66 -15.27 -10.18
N GLU A 91 -16.37 -15.21 -11.31
CA GLU A 91 -17.77 -15.65 -11.40
C GLU A 91 -17.92 -17.13 -11.05
N THR A 92 -16.99 -17.97 -11.53
CA THR A 92 -16.95 -19.40 -11.25
C THR A 92 -16.74 -19.64 -9.75
N GLN A 93 -15.72 -19.03 -9.14
CA GLN A 93 -15.48 -19.11 -7.70
C GLN A 93 -16.69 -18.62 -6.87
N LEU A 94 -17.34 -17.54 -7.29
CA LEU A 94 -18.54 -17.05 -6.62
C LEU A 94 -19.70 -18.04 -6.71
N SER A 95 -19.86 -18.72 -7.85
CA SER A 95 -20.90 -19.74 -8.02
C SER A 95 -20.62 -21.00 -7.21
N GLU A 96 -19.36 -21.43 -7.09
CA GLU A 96 -18.92 -22.53 -6.23
C GLU A 96 -19.14 -22.21 -4.74
N ILE A 97 -18.83 -20.98 -4.32
CA ILE A 97 -19.11 -20.52 -2.95
C ILE A 97 -20.62 -20.48 -2.69
N LYS A 98 -21.42 -19.98 -3.64
CA LYS A 98 -22.90 -19.93 -3.49
C LYS A 98 -23.51 -21.33 -3.41
N THR A 99 -23.04 -22.26 -4.25
CA THR A 99 -23.55 -23.64 -4.26
C THR A 99 -23.10 -24.43 -3.04
N SER A 100 -21.86 -24.30 -2.60
CA SER A 100 -21.41 -24.88 -1.32
C SER A 100 -22.19 -24.31 -0.13
N PHE A 101 -22.51 -23.01 -0.13
CA PHE A 101 -23.35 -22.40 0.91
C PHE A 101 -24.80 -22.93 0.87
N ALA A 102 -25.41 -23.05 -0.31
CA ALA A 102 -26.76 -23.60 -0.47
C ALA A 102 -26.85 -25.09 -0.08
N SER A 103 -25.80 -25.86 -0.33
CA SER A 103 -25.69 -27.28 0.06
C SER A 103 -25.55 -27.47 1.57
N THR A 104 -25.03 -26.45 2.27
CA THR A 104 -24.83 -26.47 3.73
C THR A 104 -26.08 -25.96 4.48
N GLN A 105 -27.05 -25.36 3.78
CA GLN A 105 -28.34 -24.97 4.35
C GLN A 105 -29.42 -26.02 4.08
N LYS A 106 -29.35 -27.14 4.81
CA LYS A 106 -30.59 -27.64 5.44
C LYS A 106 -30.83 -26.74 6.66
N PRO A 107 -31.99 -26.07 6.78
CA PRO A 107 -32.24 -25.18 7.90
C PRO A 107 -32.64 -26.02 9.11
N ASP A 108 -31.63 -26.53 9.82
CA ASP A 108 -31.66 -26.71 11.27
C ASP A 108 -30.48 -25.91 11.85
N LEU A 109 -30.33 -24.66 11.40
CA LEU A 109 -29.46 -23.69 12.07
C LEU A 109 -30.20 -23.23 13.33
N ASN A 110 -29.95 -23.92 14.43
CA ASN A 110 -30.31 -23.43 15.75
C ASN A 110 -29.81 -21.97 15.88
N SER A 111 -30.65 -21.08 16.43
CA SER A 111 -30.37 -19.64 16.61
C SER A 111 -28.99 -19.34 17.25
N SER A 112 -28.43 -20.31 17.98
CA SER A 112 -27.09 -20.29 18.56
C SER A 112 -25.96 -20.13 17.54
N ASP A 113 -26.03 -20.75 16.35
CA ASP A 113 -24.92 -20.74 15.37
C ASP A 113 -24.83 -19.40 14.61
N SER A 114 -25.97 -18.76 14.36
CA SER A 114 -26.00 -17.41 13.78
C SER A 114 -25.42 -16.36 14.74
N LEU A 115 -25.70 -16.50 16.04
CA LEU A 115 -25.16 -15.61 17.07
C LEU A 115 -23.64 -15.81 17.24
N MET A 116 -23.15 -17.05 17.15
CA MET A 116 -21.72 -17.36 17.16
C MET A 116 -20.99 -16.71 15.98
N LEU A 117 -21.54 -16.80 14.76
CA LEU A 117 -20.92 -16.18 13.59
C LEU A 117 -20.86 -14.66 13.71
N GLU A 118 -21.96 -14.02 14.14
CA GLU A 118 -22.00 -12.57 14.36
C GLU A 118 -20.98 -12.15 15.43
N GLU A 119 -20.86 -12.92 16.51
CA GLU A 119 -19.91 -12.69 17.59
C GLU A 119 -18.45 -12.78 17.11
N ILE A 120 -18.12 -13.73 16.23
CA ILE A 120 -16.80 -13.87 15.60
C ILE A 120 -16.52 -12.67 14.69
N VAL A 121 -17.45 -12.31 13.81
CA VAL A 121 -17.29 -11.17 12.89
C VAL A 121 -17.10 -9.86 13.66
N ASN A 122 -17.88 -9.66 14.72
CA ASN A 122 -17.75 -8.51 15.60
C ASN A 122 -16.39 -8.46 16.29
N GLU A 123 -15.85 -9.60 16.71
CA GLU A 123 -14.53 -9.68 17.32
C GLU A 123 -13.41 -9.36 16.32
N VAL A 124 -13.48 -9.89 15.10
CA VAL A 124 -12.53 -9.58 14.02
C VAL A 124 -12.53 -8.08 13.71
N ASN A 125 -13.71 -7.48 13.57
CA ASN A 125 -13.85 -6.04 13.31
C ASN A 125 -13.30 -5.19 14.48
N LYS A 126 -13.58 -5.58 15.73
CA LYS A 126 -13.03 -4.90 16.92
C LYS A 126 -11.51 -5.01 16.97
N SER A 127 -10.95 -6.17 16.66
CA SER A 127 -9.51 -6.39 16.63
C SER A 127 -8.85 -5.56 15.53
N GLN A 128 -9.40 -5.54 14.31
CA GLN A 128 -8.86 -4.75 13.20
C GLN A 128 -8.79 -3.26 13.54
N LYS A 129 -9.84 -2.69 14.12
CA LYS A 129 -9.87 -1.28 14.56
C LYS A 129 -8.85 -0.95 15.66
N ARG A 130 -8.29 -1.95 16.34
CA ARG A 130 -7.34 -1.79 17.45
C ARG A 130 -5.88 -2.01 17.07
N LYS A 131 -5.59 -2.55 15.88
CA LYS A 131 -4.23 -2.87 15.44
C LYS A 131 -3.28 -1.68 15.37
N GLN A 132 -3.82 -0.49 15.09
CA GLN A 132 -3.08 0.78 15.05
C GLN A 132 -2.91 1.42 16.44
N ASN A 133 -3.48 0.82 17.50
CA ASN A 133 -3.45 1.41 18.83
C ASN A 133 -2.35 0.78 19.68
N LEU A 134 -1.62 1.64 20.38
CA LEU A 134 -0.63 1.31 21.38
C LEU A 134 -1.15 1.72 22.76
N ILE A 135 -0.97 0.85 23.75
CA ILE A 135 -1.26 1.14 25.15
C ILE A 135 0.06 1.34 25.90
N ILE A 136 0.17 2.47 26.60
CA ILE A 136 1.33 2.85 27.39
C ILE A 136 0.93 2.82 28.87
N PHE A 137 1.64 2.02 29.66
CA PHE A 137 1.44 1.91 31.10
C PHE A 137 2.56 2.61 31.86
N GLY A 138 2.24 3.12 33.05
CA GLY A 138 3.24 3.66 33.98
C GLY A 138 3.55 5.15 33.81
N VAL A 139 2.85 5.86 32.93
CA VAL A 139 2.96 7.32 32.79
C VAL A 139 2.21 8.00 33.93
N LEU A 140 2.94 8.70 34.80
CA LEU A 140 2.38 9.39 35.96
C LEU A 140 1.29 10.39 35.56
N GLU A 141 0.26 10.52 36.41
CA GLU A 141 -0.81 11.49 36.17
C GLU A 141 -0.42 12.86 36.71
N GLN A 142 -0.72 13.89 35.93
CA GLN A 142 -0.60 15.27 36.37
C GLN A 142 -1.70 15.61 37.38
N PRO A 143 -1.41 16.52 38.34
CA PRO A 143 -2.37 16.90 39.38
C PRO A 143 -3.63 17.54 38.80
N SER A 144 -4.74 17.40 39.53
CA SER A 144 -6.05 17.97 39.15
C SER A 144 -6.09 19.50 39.15
N THR A 145 -5.04 20.16 39.64
CA THR A 145 -4.87 21.62 39.63
C THR A 145 -4.62 22.16 38.22
N LEU A 146 -4.13 21.33 37.29
CA LEU A 146 -3.93 21.72 35.90
C LEU A 146 -5.23 21.61 35.10
N THR A 147 -5.38 22.50 34.11
CA THR A 147 -6.52 22.45 33.18
C THR A 147 -6.49 21.16 32.35
N ALA A 148 -7.64 20.77 31.80
CA ALA A 148 -7.74 19.59 30.94
C ALA A 148 -6.79 19.67 29.72
N THR A 149 -6.67 20.86 29.10
CA THR A 149 -5.78 21.10 27.97
C THR A 149 -4.31 20.93 28.36
N GLN A 150 -3.87 21.55 29.46
CA GLN A 150 -2.49 21.43 29.93
C GLN A 150 -2.11 19.97 30.24
N ARG A 151 -3.03 19.20 30.84
CA ARG A 151 -2.80 17.77 31.09
C ARG A 151 -2.71 16.97 29.81
N SER A 152 -3.52 17.31 28.80
CA SER A 152 -3.45 16.67 27.48
C SER A 152 -2.14 17.00 26.76
N ASP A 153 -1.67 18.24 26.84
CA ASP A 153 -0.40 18.66 26.21
C ASP A 153 0.80 18.00 26.89
N ASP A 154 0.77 17.88 28.21
CA ASP A 154 1.78 17.14 28.98
C ASP A 154 1.78 15.64 28.62
N ASP A 155 0.61 15.00 28.56
CA ASP A 155 0.47 13.62 28.11
C ASP A 155 1.02 13.45 26.68
N ASN A 156 0.68 14.36 25.76
CA ASN A 156 1.19 14.35 24.38
C ASN A 156 2.72 14.43 24.33
N SER A 157 3.31 15.38 25.05
CA SER A 157 4.76 15.57 25.08
C SER A 157 5.48 14.39 25.75
N THR A 158 4.91 13.83 26.81
CA THR A 158 5.46 12.65 27.48
C THR A 158 5.42 11.43 26.58
N VAL A 159 4.29 11.21 25.89
CA VAL A 159 4.17 10.14 24.90
C VAL A 159 5.20 10.31 23.78
N ASP A 160 5.35 11.51 23.23
CA ASP A 160 6.34 11.81 22.19
C ASP A 160 7.76 11.40 22.63
N ASN A 161 8.17 11.82 23.83
CA ASN A 161 9.49 11.49 24.39
C ASN A 161 9.66 9.98 24.65
N VAL A 162 8.62 9.31 25.16
CA VAL A 162 8.63 7.85 25.37
C VAL A 162 8.78 7.10 24.04
N LEU A 163 8.05 7.50 22.99
CA LEU A 163 8.14 6.84 21.69
C LEU A 163 9.50 7.07 21.02
N LYS A 164 10.07 8.29 21.11
CA LYS A 164 11.44 8.58 20.66
C LYS A 164 12.48 7.79 21.43
N SER A 165 12.33 7.67 22.75
CA SER A 165 13.25 6.86 23.56
C SER A 165 13.13 5.37 23.24
N ALA A 166 11.94 4.88 22.89
CA ALA A 166 11.74 3.49 22.49
C ALA A 166 12.40 3.23 21.14
N TYR A 167 12.18 4.12 20.16
CA TYR A 167 12.67 4.00 18.80
C TYR A 167 13.06 5.38 18.25
N PRO A 168 14.36 5.76 18.26
CA PRO A 168 14.80 7.11 17.89
C PRO A 168 14.45 7.54 16.46
N ASP A 169 14.42 6.59 15.52
CA ASP A 169 14.08 6.82 14.11
C ASP A 169 12.56 6.85 13.87
N PHE A 170 11.75 6.82 14.93
CA PHE A 170 10.30 6.92 14.83
C PHE A 170 9.90 8.31 14.36
N SER A 171 9.25 8.41 13.20
CA SER A 171 8.81 9.69 12.64
C SER A 171 7.34 9.73 12.16
N PRO A 172 6.34 9.59 13.05
CA PRO A 172 4.96 9.98 12.72
C PRO A 172 4.32 10.79 13.86
N PHE A 173 4.88 11.95 14.22
CA PHE A 173 4.33 12.81 15.28
C PHE A 173 3.19 13.72 14.81
N ASN A 174 3.07 13.92 13.50
CA ASN A 174 1.95 14.65 12.93
C ASN A 174 0.75 13.69 12.90
N ASN A 175 -0.22 13.89 13.80
CA ASN A 175 -1.52 13.20 13.90
C ASN A 175 -1.63 12.01 14.88
N LEU A 176 -0.79 11.93 15.91
CA LEU A 176 -1.04 11.00 17.01
C LEU A 176 -2.30 11.40 17.79
N VAL A 177 -3.22 10.47 18.01
CA VAL A 177 -4.37 10.69 18.90
C VAL A 177 -4.08 10.02 20.24
N VAL A 178 -3.91 10.85 21.28
CA VAL A 178 -3.54 10.42 22.63
C VAL A 178 -4.68 10.68 23.60
N HIS A 179 -5.03 9.70 24.44
CA HIS A 179 -5.97 9.89 25.55
C HIS A 179 -5.79 8.82 26.62
N ARG A 180 -6.08 9.16 27.88
CA ARG A 180 -6.08 8.19 28.99
C ARG A 180 -7.30 7.29 28.98
N LEU A 181 -7.10 6.04 29.39
CA LEU A 181 -8.15 5.03 29.54
C LEU A 181 -8.68 5.01 30.98
N GLY A 182 -10.01 4.99 31.12
CA GLY A 182 -10.69 4.87 32.41
C GLY A 182 -10.99 6.21 33.09
N ARG A 183 -11.79 6.15 34.15
CA ARG A 183 -12.21 7.31 34.94
C ARG A 183 -11.07 7.76 35.86
N SER A 184 -10.90 9.07 35.99
CA SER A 184 -9.92 9.64 36.92
C SER A 184 -10.26 9.21 38.34
N ASP A 185 -9.28 8.67 39.05
CA ASP A 185 -9.41 8.27 40.44
C ASP A 185 -8.20 8.79 41.23
N ALA A 186 -8.44 9.82 42.04
CA ALA A 186 -7.39 10.44 42.86
C ALA A 186 -6.89 9.52 43.99
N SER A 187 -7.63 8.45 44.30
CA SER A 187 -7.25 7.47 45.33
C SER A 187 -6.43 6.31 44.78
N SER A 188 -6.34 6.16 43.45
CA SER A 188 -5.58 5.09 42.81
C SER A 188 -4.07 5.36 42.86
N THR A 189 -3.31 4.42 43.41
CA THR A 189 -1.84 4.44 43.36
C THR A 189 -1.29 4.06 41.98
N ARG A 190 -2.13 3.50 41.10
CA ARG A 190 -1.74 3.11 39.74
C ARG A 190 -2.21 4.15 38.74
N PRO A 191 -1.30 4.76 37.96
CA PRO A 191 -1.69 5.73 36.95
C PRO A 191 -2.49 5.05 35.84
N ARG A 192 -3.46 5.79 35.27
CA ARG A 192 -4.25 5.30 34.15
C ARG A 192 -3.39 5.07 32.90
N PRO A 193 -3.62 3.98 32.16
CA PRO A 193 -2.94 3.75 30.89
C PRO A 193 -3.28 4.83 29.87
N ILE A 194 -2.33 5.17 29.00
CA ILE A 194 -2.54 6.05 27.86
C ILE A 194 -2.75 5.19 26.62
N LYS A 195 -3.78 5.49 25.83
CA LYS A 195 -4.00 4.95 24.50
C LYS A 195 -3.51 5.95 23.47
N VAL A 196 -2.67 5.45 22.56
CA VAL A 196 -2.13 6.19 21.42
C VAL A 196 -2.60 5.51 20.15
N ARG A 197 -3.24 6.24 19.25
CA ARG A 197 -3.55 5.75 17.90
C ARG A 197 -2.46 6.22 16.94
N LEU A 198 -1.80 5.27 16.29
CA LEU A 198 -0.83 5.51 15.22
C LEU A 198 -1.50 5.52 13.85
N ASN A 199 -0.77 5.99 12.85
CA ASN A 199 -1.23 5.97 11.45
C ASN A 199 -1.15 4.56 10.83
N ASP A 200 -0.19 3.75 11.27
CA ASP A 200 0.11 2.45 10.67
C ASP A 200 0.27 1.33 11.73
N GLU A 201 -0.13 0.11 11.38
CA GLU A 201 0.01 -1.06 12.25
C GLU A 201 1.49 -1.49 12.39
N SER A 202 2.29 -1.37 11.32
CA SER A 202 3.71 -1.73 11.33
C SER A 202 4.51 -0.92 12.35
N ASP A 203 4.11 0.33 12.57
CA ASP A 203 4.71 1.24 13.54
C ASP A 203 4.47 0.78 14.99
N VAL A 204 3.28 0.23 15.28
CA VAL A 204 2.99 -0.41 16.57
C VAL A 204 3.98 -1.55 16.81
N TYR A 205 4.20 -2.42 15.83
CA TYR A 205 5.13 -3.54 15.96
C TYR A 205 6.59 -3.10 16.11
N LYS A 206 7.05 -2.07 15.37
CA LYS A 206 8.40 -1.52 15.52
C LYS A 206 8.61 -0.97 16.93
N LEU A 207 7.65 -0.21 17.46
CA LEU A 207 7.70 0.34 18.81
C LEU A 207 7.73 -0.76 19.87
N LEU A 208 6.84 -1.77 19.76
CA LEU A 208 6.81 -2.90 20.68
C LEU A 208 8.09 -3.73 20.66
N ARG A 209 8.68 -3.93 19.48
CA ARG A 209 9.96 -4.65 19.32
C ARG A 209 11.10 -3.93 20.05
N ASN A 210 11.13 -2.61 19.96
CA ASN A 210 12.17 -1.79 20.57
C ASN A 210 11.86 -1.38 22.02
N ALA A 211 10.64 -1.60 22.52
CA ALA A 211 10.20 -1.20 23.87
C ALA A 211 11.10 -1.66 25.03
N LYS A 212 11.95 -2.68 24.82
CA LYS A 212 12.96 -3.11 25.81
C LYS A 212 13.99 -2.02 26.11
N SER A 213 14.27 -1.11 25.18
CA SER A 213 15.20 0.01 25.37
C SER A 213 14.75 0.95 26.49
N LEU A 214 13.43 1.09 26.70
CA LEU A 214 12.86 1.92 27.77
C LEU A 214 13.31 1.47 29.16
N LYS A 215 13.55 0.17 29.35
CA LYS A 215 14.04 -0.37 30.63
C LYS A 215 15.45 0.06 30.98
N ASN A 216 16.23 0.45 29.96
CA ASN A 216 17.60 0.94 30.14
C ASN A 216 17.64 2.46 30.37
N ASN A 217 16.51 3.15 30.19
CA ASN A 217 16.40 4.58 30.47
C ASN A 217 15.87 4.78 31.89
N ASN A 218 16.61 5.53 32.72
CA ASN A 218 16.23 5.78 34.12
C ASN A 218 14.87 6.48 34.26
N ASP A 219 14.53 7.34 33.30
CA ASP A 219 13.29 8.13 33.31
C ASP A 219 12.07 7.27 32.93
N TYR A 220 12.29 6.22 32.12
CA TYR A 220 11.21 5.40 31.53
C TYR A 220 11.25 3.93 31.93
N LYS A 221 12.09 3.55 32.91
CA LYS A 221 12.24 2.16 33.37
C LYS A 221 10.94 1.50 33.86
N ASN A 222 10.01 2.31 34.36
CA ASN A 222 8.70 1.88 34.85
C ASN A 222 7.60 1.92 33.78
N ILE A 223 7.94 2.39 32.57
CA ILE A 223 7.00 2.48 31.45
C ILE A 223 7.04 1.19 30.65
N SER A 224 5.87 0.73 30.23
CA SER A 224 5.76 -0.44 29.34
C SER A 224 4.75 -0.19 28.23
N LEU A 225 5.04 -0.78 27.07
CA LEU A 225 4.23 -0.67 25.86
C LEU A 225 3.53 -2.01 25.59
N ALA A 226 2.28 -1.96 25.19
CA ALA A 226 1.50 -3.14 24.79
C ALA A 226 0.54 -2.83 23.63
N THR A 227 0.11 -3.88 22.93
CA THR A 227 -0.97 -3.83 21.94
C THR A 227 -2.32 -3.54 22.61
N ASP A 228 -3.20 -2.76 21.98
CA ASP A 228 -4.61 -2.63 22.40
C ASP A 228 -5.39 -3.92 22.06
N ARG A 229 -5.74 -4.69 23.08
CA ARG A 229 -6.45 -5.97 22.94
C ARG A 229 -7.93 -5.80 23.22
N THR A 230 -8.76 -6.64 22.60
CA THR A 230 -10.18 -6.70 22.94
C THR A 230 -10.39 -7.27 24.35
N PRO A 231 -11.53 -7.03 25.00
CA PRO A 231 -11.85 -7.65 26.29
C PRO A 231 -11.74 -9.18 26.27
N LYS A 232 -12.13 -9.83 25.16
CA LYS A 232 -12.01 -11.29 24.99
C LYS A 232 -10.56 -11.74 24.93
N GLN A 233 -9.73 -11.05 24.15
CA GLN A 233 -8.30 -11.34 24.06
C GLN A 233 -7.58 -11.11 25.40
N ILE A 234 -7.97 -10.06 26.15
CA ILE A 234 -7.46 -9.80 27.50
C ILE A 234 -7.86 -10.95 28.44
N ALA A 235 -9.13 -11.34 28.46
CA ALA A 235 -9.62 -12.44 29.30
C ALA A 235 -8.91 -13.75 28.96
N PHE A 236 -8.75 -14.08 27.69
CA PHE A 236 -8.02 -15.26 27.24
C PHE A 236 -6.54 -15.21 27.69
N TYR A 237 -5.85 -14.08 27.47
CA TYR A 237 -4.47 -13.93 27.91
C TYR A 237 -4.32 -14.06 29.43
N ASN A 238 -5.26 -13.53 30.21
CA ASN A 238 -5.24 -13.65 31.66
C ASN A 238 -5.42 -15.10 32.12
N LYS A 239 -6.26 -15.90 31.44
CA LYS A 239 -6.37 -17.34 31.69
C LYS A 239 -5.04 -18.06 31.45
N VAL A 240 -4.41 -17.81 30.30
CA VAL A 240 -3.10 -18.39 29.96
C VAL A 240 -2.02 -17.94 30.97
N LYS A 241 -2.07 -16.69 31.43
CA LYS A 241 -1.16 -16.18 32.46
C LYS A 241 -1.37 -16.84 33.82
N GLN A 242 -2.61 -17.09 34.20
CA GLN A 242 -2.93 -17.81 35.43
C GLN A 242 -2.41 -19.25 35.35
N GLU A 243 -2.67 -19.94 34.25
CA GLU A 243 -2.16 -21.30 34.03
C GLU A 243 -0.62 -21.36 34.08
N LEU A 244 0.08 -20.38 33.49
CA LEU A 244 1.53 -20.28 33.61
C LEU A 244 1.98 -20.18 35.08
N ASN A 245 1.34 -19.32 35.86
CA ASN A 245 1.68 -19.13 37.26
C ASN A 245 1.43 -20.40 38.07
N ASP A 246 0.32 -21.09 37.83
CA ASP A 246 -0.04 -22.33 38.52
C ASP A 246 0.99 -23.44 38.21
N ARG A 247 1.39 -23.59 36.94
CA ARG A 247 2.43 -24.54 36.53
C ARG A 247 3.80 -24.22 37.12
N THR A 248 4.15 -22.94 37.16
CA THR A 248 5.40 -22.46 37.79
C THR A 248 5.38 -22.73 39.29
N ALA A 249 4.26 -22.51 39.98
CA ALA A 249 4.07 -22.80 41.39
C ALA A 249 4.14 -24.32 41.68
N ASN A 250 3.71 -25.15 40.73
CA ASN A 250 3.83 -26.62 40.80
C ASN A 250 5.24 -27.14 40.46
N GLY A 251 6.23 -26.26 40.26
CA GLY A 251 7.63 -26.62 40.09
C GLY A 251 8.11 -26.77 38.65
N GLU A 252 7.27 -26.51 37.65
CA GLU A 252 7.72 -26.44 36.26
C GLU A 252 8.61 -25.20 36.04
N GLN A 253 9.81 -25.40 35.51
CA GLN A 253 10.82 -24.36 35.27
C GLN A 253 10.85 -23.97 33.79
N ASN A 254 11.36 -22.77 33.48
CA ASN A 254 11.58 -22.24 32.11
C ASN A 254 10.34 -22.00 31.24
N LEU A 255 9.15 -22.07 31.83
CA LEU A 255 7.91 -21.77 31.11
C LEU A 255 7.79 -20.27 30.77
N ARG A 256 7.30 -19.98 29.57
CA ARG A 256 7.01 -18.62 29.10
C ARG A 256 5.85 -18.59 28.13
N ILE A 257 5.09 -17.50 28.13
CA ILE A 257 4.07 -17.26 27.11
C ILE A 257 4.75 -16.76 25.84
N ARG A 258 4.49 -17.45 24.73
CA ARG A 258 4.83 -17.02 23.37
C ARG A 258 3.59 -17.04 22.49
N TYR A 259 3.59 -16.23 21.44
CA TYR A 259 2.52 -16.22 20.45
C TYR A 259 2.87 -17.19 19.33
N VAL A 260 2.07 -18.25 19.16
CA VAL A 260 2.16 -19.20 18.05
C VAL A 260 0.94 -18.98 17.17
N ASN A 261 1.16 -18.61 15.90
CA ASN A 261 0.08 -18.24 14.96
C ASN A 261 -0.90 -17.20 15.52
N GLY A 262 -0.39 -16.23 16.29
CA GLY A 262 -1.19 -15.18 16.91
C GLY A 262 -1.91 -15.60 18.21
N ILE A 263 -1.74 -16.83 18.68
CA ILE A 263 -2.38 -17.36 19.88
C ILE A 263 -1.36 -17.44 21.03
N PRO A 264 -1.62 -16.83 22.21
CA PRO A 264 -0.75 -16.94 23.36
C PRO A 264 -0.76 -18.38 23.89
N THR A 265 0.42 -19.00 23.94
CA THR A 265 0.64 -20.39 24.30
C THR A 265 1.83 -20.49 25.27
N ILE A 266 1.74 -21.37 26.27
CA ILE A 266 2.84 -21.62 27.22
C ILE A 266 3.82 -22.61 26.57
N LEU A 267 5.09 -22.22 26.47
CA LEU A 267 6.18 -23.03 25.94
C LEU A 267 7.33 -23.09 26.93
N ASN A 268 8.14 -24.15 26.83
CA ASN A 268 9.46 -24.25 27.48
C ASN A 268 10.57 -23.59 26.63
#